data_AF-A0A662VL29-F1
#
_entry.id   AF-A0A662VL29-F1
#
_cell.length_a   1.000
_cell.length_b   1.000
_cell.length_c   1.000
_cell.angle_alpha   90.00
_cell.angle_beta   90.00
_cell.angle_gamma   90.00
#
_symmetry.space_group_name_H-M   'P 1'
#
loop_
_entity.id
_entity.type
_entity.pdbx_description
1 polymer ?
#
loop_
_entity_poly.entity_id
_entity_poly.type
_entity_poly.pdbx_seq_one_letter_code
_entity_poly.pdbx_strand_id
1 'polypeptide(L)'
;MECEICGKKAEAVCPRCYRYICRECSDPITLECIDCSSIKRVLEEDLLRYVEKLKKKLEYMEKVFSKCFECPLYKDSIMSCMRKTKELESLAKLESYERVFDEVADLKERAKNLAVNYLVRLKMS
;
A
#
# COMPACT_ATOMS: atom_id res chain seq x y z
N MET A 1 -12.82 -4.14 36.08
CA MET A 1 -11.68 -3.66 35.27
C MET A 1 -12.11 -2.39 34.56
N GLU A 2 -11.23 -1.40 34.55
CA GLU A 2 -11.48 -0.07 33.97
C GLU A 2 -10.92 -0.01 32.56
N CYS A 3 -11.50 0.87 31.74
CA CYS A 3 -11.04 1.18 30.40
C CYS A 3 -9.73 1.96 30.50
N GLU A 4 -8.67 1.45 29.87
CA GLU A 4 -7.33 2.06 29.91
C GLU A 4 -7.23 3.35 29.06
N ILE A 5 -8.30 3.74 28.37
CA ILE A 5 -8.37 4.98 27.57
C ILE A 5 -9.13 6.08 28.30
N CYS A 6 -10.26 5.76 28.94
CA CYS A 6 -11.16 6.78 29.51
C CYS A 6 -11.59 6.53 30.97
N GLY A 7 -11.14 5.45 31.60
CA GLY A 7 -11.45 5.11 33.00
C GLY A 7 -12.87 4.55 33.26
N LYS A 8 -13.76 4.52 32.26
CA LYS A 8 -15.10 3.90 32.39
C LYS A 8 -15.01 2.38 32.58
N LYS A 9 -16.13 1.70 32.85
CA LYS A 9 -16.17 0.22 32.92
C LYS A 9 -15.76 -0.40 31.57
N ALA A 10 -14.76 -1.29 31.59
CA ALA A 10 -14.36 -2.02 30.39
C ALA A 10 -15.35 -3.14 30.05
N GLU A 11 -15.54 -3.37 28.75
CA GLU A 11 -16.44 -4.39 28.19
C GLU A 11 -15.71 -5.40 27.30
N ALA A 12 -14.55 -5.03 26.75
CA ALA A 12 -13.78 -5.86 25.85
C ALA A 12 -12.26 -5.66 26.03
N VAL A 13 -11.48 -6.51 25.39
CA VAL A 13 -10.02 -6.38 25.26
C VAL A 13 -9.70 -6.10 23.80
N CYS A 14 -8.90 -5.08 23.54
CA CYS A 14 -8.45 -4.77 22.19
C CYS A 14 -7.61 -5.95 21.64
N PRO A 15 -7.95 -6.54 20.48
CA PRO A 15 -7.24 -7.70 19.95
C PRO A 15 -5.80 -7.39 19.52
N ARG A 16 -5.46 -6.11 19.32
CA ARG A 16 -4.15 -5.68 18.84
C ARG A 16 -3.17 -5.30 19.95
N CYS A 17 -3.61 -4.49 20.90
CA CYS A 17 -2.76 -3.97 21.98
C CYS A 17 -3.09 -4.56 23.36
N TYR A 18 -4.10 -5.43 23.45
CA TYR A 18 -4.55 -6.11 24.66
C TYR A 18 -5.01 -5.21 25.81
N ARG A 19 -5.26 -3.92 25.55
CA ARG A 19 -5.85 -3.01 26.53
C ARG A 19 -7.32 -3.32 26.79
N TYR A 20 -7.76 -3.17 28.03
CA TYR A 20 -9.17 -3.18 28.41
C TYR A 20 -9.85 -1.90 27.90
N ILE A 21 -10.95 -2.04 27.16
CA ILE A 21 -11.65 -0.91 26.53
C ILE A 21 -13.17 -0.98 26.77
N CYS A 22 -13.80 0.18 26.87
CA CYS A 22 -15.26 0.30 26.85
C CYS A 22 -15.77 0.40 25.40
N ARG A 23 -17.09 0.23 25.21
CA ARG A 23 -17.73 0.30 23.90
C ARG A 23 -17.48 1.60 23.14
N GLU A 24 -17.42 2.73 23.84
CA GLU A 24 -17.15 4.05 23.24
C GLU A 24 -15.70 4.22 22.75
N CYS A 25 -14.76 3.47 23.33
CA CYS A 25 -13.34 3.50 22.96
C CYS A 25 -12.96 2.36 21.99
N SER A 26 -13.95 1.62 21.48
CA SER A 26 -13.80 0.62 20.43
C SER A 26 -14.22 1.21 19.09
N ASP A 27 -13.42 0.98 18.07
CA ASP A 27 -13.80 1.28 16.69
C ASP A 27 -14.80 0.22 16.20
N PRO A 28 -15.97 0.62 15.65
CA PRO A 28 -17.01 -0.33 15.26
C PRO A 28 -16.68 -1.10 13.97
N ILE A 29 -15.71 -0.63 13.18
CA ILE A 29 -15.31 -1.26 11.91
C ILE A 29 -14.18 -2.26 12.16
N THR A 30 -13.14 -1.85 12.88
CA THR A 30 -11.96 -2.71 13.10
C THR A 30 -12.08 -3.58 14.34
N LEU A 31 -13.00 -3.27 15.25
CA LEU A 31 -13.11 -3.87 16.59
C LEU A 31 -11.83 -3.73 17.44
N GLU A 32 -10.94 -2.82 17.03
CA GLU A 32 -9.75 -2.40 17.77
C GLU A 32 -10.08 -1.19 18.65
N CYS A 33 -9.19 -0.84 19.58
CA CYS A 33 -9.32 0.43 20.28
C CYS A 33 -9.12 1.62 19.31
N ILE A 34 -9.68 2.77 19.65
CA ILE A 34 -9.59 4.00 18.84
C ILE A 34 -8.14 4.38 18.47
N ASP A 35 -7.18 4.17 19.38
CA ASP A 35 -5.76 4.47 19.12
C ASP A 35 -5.18 3.56 18.04
N CYS A 36 -5.44 2.25 18.15
CA CYS A 36 -4.98 1.25 17.18
C CYS A 36 -5.59 1.46 15.81
N SER A 37 -6.91 1.73 15.76
CA SER A 37 -7.63 2.06 14.53
C SER A 37 -7.08 3.33 13.88
N SER A 38 -6.81 4.38 14.68
CA SER A 38 -6.23 5.63 14.21
C SER A 38 -4.85 5.41 13.57
N ILE A 39 -3.96 4.68 14.25
CA ILE A 39 -2.63 4.33 13.70
C ILE A 39 -2.76 3.54 12.40
N LYS A 40 -3.68 2.55 12.36
CA LYS A 40 -3.92 1.75 11.16
C LYS A 40 -4.30 2.61 9.95
N ARG A 41 -5.18 3.61 10.15
CA ARG A 41 -5.60 4.55 9.10
C ARG A 41 -4.46 5.43 8.61
N VAL A 42 -3.66 5.99 9.53
CA VAL A 42 -2.51 6.83 9.17
C VAL A 42 -1.50 6.04 8.34
N LEU A 43 -1.20 4.80 8.72
CA LEU A 43 -0.31 3.92 7.96
C LEU A 43 -0.87 3.61 6.57
N GLU A 44 -2.17 3.35 6.45
CA GLU A 44 -2.82 3.14 5.15
C GLU A 44 -2.71 4.38 4.26
N GLU A 45 -2.94 5.58 4.80
CA GLU A 45 -2.80 6.83 4.06
C GLU A 45 -1.37 7.08 3.58
N ASP A 46 -0.36 6.78 4.39
CA ASP A 46 1.03 6.93 3.99
C ASP A 46 1.42 5.94 2.89
N LEU A 47 0.90 4.71 2.94
CA LEU A 47 1.04 3.74 1.85
C LEU A 47 0.37 4.23 0.57
N LEU A 48 -0.84 4.80 0.63
CA LEU A 48 -1.50 5.38 -0.53
C LEU A 48 -0.68 6.53 -1.14
N ARG A 49 -0.09 7.41 -0.31
CA ARG A 49 0.82 8.47 -0.80
C ARG A 49 2.05 7.88 -1.49
N TYR A 50 2.56 6.76 -1.00
CA TYR A 50 3.68 6.06 -1.64
C TYR A 50 3.28 5.46 -3.00
N VAL A 51 2.12 4.81 -3.08
CA VAL A 51 1.55 4.27 -4.32
C VAL A 51 1.37 5.39 -5.34
N GLU A 52 0.84 6.53 -4.94
CA GLU A 52 0.65 7.70 -5.80
C GLU A 52 1.98 8.23 -6.38
N LYS A 53 3.06 8.23 -5.59
CA LYS A 53 4.40 8.57 -6.10
C LYS A 53 4.90 7.57 -7.14
N LEU A 54 4.61 6.28 -6.95
CA LEU A 54 4.95 5.25 -7.92
C LEU A 54 4.12 5.35 -9.20
N LYS A 55 2.81 5.67 -9.10
CA LYS A 55 1.94 5.95 -10.23
C LYS A 55 2.50 7.08 -11.09
N LYS A 56 2.82 8.23 -10.49
CA LYS A 56 3.46 9.36 -11.17
C LYS A 56 4.80 8.99 -11.84
N LYS A 57 5.63 8.18 -11.16
CA LYS A 57 6.88 7.69 -11.75
C LYS A 57 6.60 6.82 -12.97
N LEU A 58 5.66 5.89 -12.89
CA LEU A 58 5.31 5.00 -13.99
C LEU A 58 4.74 5.79 -15.19
N GLU A 59 3.86 6.74 -14.94
CA GLU A 59 3.31 7.63 -15.98
C GLU A 59 4.40 8.41 -16.71
N TYR A 60 5.39 8.92 -15.98
CA TYR A 60 6.54 9.57 -16.59
C TYR A 60 7.33 8.59 -17.47
N MET A 61 7.57 7.37 -16.97
CA MET A 61 8.27 6.33 -17.73
C MET A 61 7.53 5.92 -19.00
N GLU A 62 6.20 5.79 -18.94
CA GLU A 62 5.34 5.53 -20.11
C GLU A 62 5.51 6.63 -21.17
N LYS A 63 5.52 7.92 -20.75
CA LYS A 63 5.69 9.07 -21.66
C LYS A 63 7.05 9.14 -22.35
N VAL A 64 8.13 8.74 -21.66
CA VAL A 64 9.50 8.83 -22.22
C VAL A 64 9.98 7.54 -22.87
N PHE A 65 9.15 6.49 -22.91
CA PHE A 65 9.52 5.15 -23.38
C PHE A 65 10.24 5.17 -24.74
N SER A 66 9.68 5.87 -25.73
CA SER A 66 10.23 5.94 -27.09
C SER A 66 11.63 6.56 -27.16
N LYS A 67 11.99 7.40 -26.19
CA LYS A 67 13.27 8.13 -26.13
C LYS A 67 14.31 7.47 -25.23
N CYS A 68 13.87 6.66 -24.26
CA CYS A 68 14.73 6.18 -23.18
C CYS A 68 14.79 4.65 -23.04
N PHE A 69 14.18 3.87 -23.94
CA PHE A 69 14.16 2.40 -23.82
C PHE A 69 15.56 1.76 -23.88
N GLU A 70 16.56 2.42 -24.47
CA GLU A 70 17.95 1.92 -24.48
C GLU A 70 18.72 2.31 -23.21
N CYS A 71 18.18 3.19 -22.38
CA CYS A 71 18.84 3.65 -21.16
C CYS A 71 18.86 2.52 -20.10
N PRO A 72 20.02 2.12 -19.57
CA PRO A 72 20.10 1.10 -18.51
C PRO A 72 19.28 1.48 -17.27
N LEU A 73 19.22 2.77 -16.92
CA LEU A 73 18.43 3.28 -15.80
C LEU A 73 16.92 3.08 -16.00
N TYR A 74 16.47 3.01 -17.25
CA TYR A 74 15.07 2.76 -17.58
C TYR A 74 14.68 1.32 -17.23
N LYS A 75 15.52 0.35 -17.62
CA LYS A 75 15.37 -1.07 -17.26
C LYS A 75 15.30 -1.24 -15.75
N ASP A 76 16.27 -0.67 -15.03
CA ASP A 76 16.33 -0.77 -13.58
C ASP A 76 15.11 -0.12 -12.91
N SER A 77 14.61 0.97 -13.49
CA SER A 77 13.40 1.63 -13.02
C SER A 77 12.15 0.77 -13.21
N ILE A 78 12.02 0.04 -14.33
CA ILE A 78 10.90 -0.89 -14.56
C ILE A 78 10.96 -2.01 -13.54
N MET A 79 12.13 -2.67 -13.42
CA MET A 79 12.33 -3.78 -12.50
C MET A 79 12.10 -3.37 -11.04
N SER A 80 12.58 -2.18 -10.66
CA SER A 80 12.32 -1.61 -9.34
C SER A 80 10.84 -1.33 -9.12
N CYS A 81 10.10 -0.85 -10.13
CA CYS A 81 8.67 -0.59 -9.99
C CYS A 81 7.92 -1.90 -9.74
N MET A 82 8.18 -2.93 -10.56
CA MET A 82 7.59 -4.26 -10.40
C MET A 82 7.88 -4.91 -9.04
N ARG A 83 9.12 -4.79 -8.54
CA ARG A 83 9.48 -5.33 -7.23
C ARG A 83 8.67 -4.64 -6.13
N LYS A 84 8.63 -3.31 -6.16
CA LYS A 84 7.92 -2.50 -5.15
C LYS A 84 6.42 -2.77 -5.15
N THR A 85 5.78 -2.90 -6.32
CA THR A 85 4.34 -3.22 -6.38
C THR A 85 4.06 -4.60 -5.82
N LYS A 86 4.91 -5.60 -6.05
CA LYS A 86 4.78 -6.94 -5.44
C LYS A 86 4.91 -6.90 -3.91
N GLU A 87 5.87 -6.13 -3.39
CA GLU A 87 6.08 -5.94 -1.95
C GLU A 87 4.86 -5.25 -1.31
N LEU A 88 4.36 -4.18 -1.92
CA LEU A 88 3.19 -3.44 -1.44
C LEU A 88 1.90 -4.27 -1.48
N GLU A 89 1.69 -5.06 -2.53
CA GLU A 89 0.52 -5.95 -2.64
C GLU A 89 0.52 -6.99 -1.52
N SER A 90 1.71 -7.55 -1.22
CA SER A 90 1.89 -8.52 -0.14
C SER A 90 1.62 -7.90 1.23
N LEU A 91 2.15 -6.68 1.46
CA LEU A 91 1.92 -5.92 2.68
C LEU A 91 0.43 -5.57 2.86
N ALA A 92 -0.20 -5.05 1.81
CA ALA A 92 -1.61 -4.65 1.85
C ALA A 92 -2.53 -5.84 2.15
N LYS A 93 -2.22 -7.01 1.57
CA LYS A 93 -2.94 -8.25 1.85
C LYS A 93 -2.75 -8.73 3.29
N LEU A 94 -1.54 -8.67 3.83
CA LEU A 94 -1.24 -9.09 5.19
C LEU A 94 -1.98 -8.24 6.23
N GLU A 95 -1.97 -6.92 6.04
CA GLU A 95 -2.54 -5.95 6.99
C GLU A 95 -4.02 -5.62 6.74
N SER A 96 -4.62 -6.25 5.71
CA SER A 96 -5.98 -5.98 5.25
C SER A 96 -6.22 -4.50 4.89
N TYR A 97 -5.28 -3.90 4.17
CA TYR A 97 -5.41 -2.56 3.58
C TYR A 97 -6.05 -2.64 2.19
N GLU A 98 -7.37 -2.81 2.14
CA GLU A 98 -8.11 -3.03 0.89
C GLU A 98 -7.88 -1.91 -0.14
N ARG A 99 -7.90 -0.64 0.30
CA ARG A 99 -7.71 0.50 -0.62
C ARG A 99 -6.31 0.50 -1.22
N VAL A 100 -5.29 0.19 -0.42
CA VAL A 100 -3.91 0.07 -0.90
C VAL A 100 -3.78 -1.11 -1.85
N PHE A 101 -4.42 -2.23 -1.54
CA PHE A 101 -4.39 -3.43 -2.38
C PHE A 101 -4.92 -3.15 -3.79
N ASP A 102 -6.09 -2.54 -3.90
CA ASP A 102 -6.72 -2.20 -5.19
C ASP A 102 -5.84 -1.25 -6.01
N GLU A 103 -5.32 -0.20 -5.38
CA GLU A 103 -4.47 0.80 -6.02
C GLU A 103 -3.12 0.22 -6.48
N VAL A 104 -2.57 -0.74 -5.73
CA VAL A 104 -1.33 -1.45 -6.09
C VAL A 104 -1.58 -2.45 -7.21
N ALA A 105 -2.73 -3.13 -7.22
CA ALA A 105 -3.08 -4.09 -8.26
C ALA A 105 -3.14 -3.43 -9.65
N ASP A 106 -3.80 -2.27 -9.75
CA ASP A 106 -3.81 -1.45 -10.97
C ASP A 106 -2.38 -1.06 -11.40
N LEU A 107 -1.61 -0.49 -10.46
CA LEU A 107 -0.24 -0.05 -10.73
C LEU A 107 0.67 -1.22 -11.18
N LYS A 108 0.48 -2.41 -10.60
CA LYS A 108 1.23 -3.62 -10.93
C LYS A 108 0.95 -4.08 -12.35
N GLU A 109 -0.31 -4.07 -12.79
CA GLU A 109 -0.67 -4.46 -14.16
C GLU A 109 -0.11 -3.45 -15.17
N ARG A 110 -0.19 -2.15 -14.88
CA ARG A 110 0.44 -1.11 -15.71
C ARG A 110 1.96 -1.29 -15.81
N ALA A 111 2.64 -1.54 -14.69
CA ALA A 111 4.09 -1.75 -14.67
C ALA A 111 4.50 -3.00 -15.47
N LYS A 112 3.70 -4.08 -15.38
CA LYS A 112 3.88 -5.31 -16.16
C LYS A 112 3.71 -5.05 -17.66
N ASN A 113 2.69 -4.30 -18.07
CA ASN A 113 2.49 -3.92 -19.47
C ASN A 113 3.67 -3.10 -20.01
N LEU A 114 4.19 -2.15 -19.24
CA LEU A 114 5.37 -1.40 -19.62
C LEU A 114 6.62 -2.29 -19.77
N ALA A 115 6.79 -3.25 -18.87
CA ALA A 115 7.88 -4.24 -18.95
C ALA A 115 7.77 -5.13 -20.18
N VAL A 116 6.57 -5.59 -20.53
CA VAL A 116 6.32 -6.37 -21.75
C VAL A 116 6.67 -5.53 -22.98
N ASN A 117 6.19 -4.29 -23.07
CA ASN A 117 6.49 -3.39 -24.18
C ASN A 117 8.00 -3.15 -24.33
N TYR A 118 8.70 -2.97 -23.20
CA TYR A 118 10.16 -2.86 -23.16
C TYR A 118 10.85 -4.09 -23.75
N LEU A 119 10.46 -5.30 -23.33
CA LEU A 119 11.04 -6.55 -23.82
C LEU A 119 10.75 -6.79 -25.31
N VAL A 120 9.54 -6.46 -25.77
CA VAL A 120 9.18 -6.57 -27.20
C VAL A 120 10.05 -5.63 -28.03
N ARG A 121 10.20 -4.37 -27.60
CA ARG A 121 11.01 -3.39 -28.32
C ARG A 121 12.49 -3.77 -28.36
N LEU A 122 13.03 -4.30 -27.25
CA LEU A 122 14.40 -4.82 -27.22
C LEU A 122 14.63 -5.98 -28.19
N LYS A 123 13.64 -6.87 -28.39
CA LYS A 123 13.78 -7.98 -29.36
C LYS A 123 13.66 -7.53 -30.81
N MET A 124 13.01 -6.39 -31.07
CA MET A 124 12.82 -5.83 -32.40
C MET A 124 13.90 -4.82 -32.80
N SER A 125 14.76 -4.42 -31.87
CA SER A 125 15.92 -3.55 -32.11
C SER A 125 17.14 -4.41 -32.41
#